data_AF-A0A428K7N5-F1
#
_entry.id   AF-A0A428K7N5-F1
#
_cell.length_a   1.000
_cell.length_b   1.000
_cell.length_c   1.000
_cell.angle_alpha   90.00
_cell.angle_beta   90.00
_cell.angle_gamma   90.00
#
_symmetry.space_group_name_H-M   'P 1'
#
loop_
_entity.id
_entity.type
_entity.pdbx_description
1 polymer ?
#
loop_
_entity_poly.entity_id
_entity_poly.type
_entity_poly.pdbx_seq_one_letter_code
_entity_poly.pdbx_strand_id
1 'polypeptide(L)'
;MRKPSTRLAAVLAATVALSSCAGSYHAIRPERISNYQPTAQNGAPVEFEYHYSALRVNGPNKKYSKKERKQGYQVVAVKVKNNTSSDLNFSRDLELTFGDRAIIPVPGVQAANDMKQGVAIYLLYLLLNFNVGSYVTVNGQIVEDNRKFIPTGPFIAGGNMLGAGLANQNMRTEFARYDLTNKVIRPGETVYGIVPIREMNVAPLKLMLRTSAAGVPASAPAAAPAPATNGAQ
;
A
#
# COMPACT_ATOMS: atom_id res chain seq x y z
N MET A 1 14.44 -47.82 -16.48
CA MET A 1 13.19 -47.06 -16.73
C MET A 1 12.92 -46.12 -15.56
N ARG A 2 12.99 -44.79 -15.76
CA ARG A 2 12.68 -43.82 -14.69
C ARG A 2 11.16 -43.82 -14.45
N LYS A 3 10.72 -44.05 -13.20
CA LYS A 3 9.29 -44.16 -12.86
C LYS A 3 8.56 -42.84 -13.16
N PRO A 4 7.34 -42.88 -13.74
CA PRO A 4 6.58 -41.68 -14.09
C PRO A 4 6.26 -40.78 -12.88
N SER A 5 6.12 -41.36 -11.68
CA SER A 5 5.91 -40.63 -10.42
C SER A 5 7.05 -39.68 -10.05
N THR A 6 8.30 -40.01 -10.40
CA THR A 6 9.48 -39.18 -10.11
C THR A 6 9.52 -37.94 -11.01
N ARG A 7 8.98 -38.02 -12.23
CA ARG A 7 8.86 -36.87 -13.14
C ARG A 7 7.76 -35.90 -12.67
N LEU A 8 6.64 -36.42 -12.20
CA LEU A 8 5.53 -35.61 -11.68
C LEU A 8 5.93 -34.83 -10.43
N ALA A 9 6.60 -35.47 -9.47
CA ALA A 9 7.09 -34.82 -8.25
C ALA A 9 8.12 -33.72 -8.54
N ALA A 10 9.02 -33.94 -9.51
CA ALA A 10 10.00 -32.94 -9.93
C ALA A 10 9.35 -31.72 -10.59
N VAL A 11 8.32 -31.92 -11.44
CA VAL A 11 7.55 -30.84 -12.07
C VAL A 11 6.75 -30.06 -11.03
N LEU A 12 6.16 -30.73 -10.04
CA LEU A 12 5.44 -30.08 -8.94
C LEU A 12 6.40 -29.27 -8.04
N ALA A 13 7.57 -29.81 -7.71
CA ALA A 13 8.58 -29.10 -6.93
C ALA A 13 9.14 -27.88 -7.68
N ALA A 14 9.39 -28.00 -8.99
CA ALA A 14 9.85 -26.90 -9.82
C ALA A 14 8.79 -25.79 -9.95
N THR A 15 7.51 -26.13 -10.14
CA THR A 15 6.43 -25.14 -10.23
C THR A 15 6.20 -24.42 -8.90
N VAL A 16 6.28 -25.12 -7.77
CA VAL A 16 6.23 -24.49 -6.43
C VAL A 16 7.42 -23.53 -6.26
N ALA A 17 8.64 -23.98 -6.57
CA ALA A 17 9.85 -23.17 -6.41
C ALA A 17 9.88 -21.91 -7.29
N LEU A 18 9.40 -22.00 -8.54
CA LEU A 18 9.33 -20.86 -9.48
C LEU A 18 8.23 -19.86 -9.11
N SER A 19 7.18 -20.30 -8.41
CA SER A 19 6.09 -19.42 -7.99
C SER A 19 6.33 -18.71 -6.65
N SER A 20 7.26 -19.19 -5.83
CA SER A 20 7.51 -18.64 -4.49
C SER A 20 8.53 -17.49 -4.46
N CYS A 21 9.32 -17.29 -5.52
CA CYS A 21 10.35 -16.23 -5.60
C CYS A 21 9.81 -14.84 -5.23
N ALA A 22 10.61 -14.00 -4.55
CA ALA A 22 10.27 -12.63 -4.16
C ALA A 22 9.75 -11.82 -5.35
N GLY A 23 8.64 -11.10 -5.15
CA GLY A 23 8.13 -10.19 -6.17
C GLY A 23 8.84 -8.83 -6.07
N SER A 24 9.07 -8.17 -7.20
CA SER A 24 9.47 -6.76 -7.20
C SER A 24 8.28 -5.85 -6.91
N TYR A 25 8.57 -4.64 -6.43
CA TYR A 25 7.59 -3.56 -6.32
C TYR A 25 7.75 -2.60 -7.48
N HIS A 26 6.65 -2.31 -8.18
CA HIS A 26 6.53 -1.32 -9.23
C HIS A 26 5.83 -0.10 -8.64
N ALA A 27 6.48 1.06 -8.71
CA ALA A 27 5.96 2.26 -8.09
C ALA A 27 4.64 2.70 -8.72
N ILE A 28 3.67 3.11 -7.90
CA ILE A 28 2.35 3.57 -8.34
C ILE A 28 2.47 4.87 -9.12
N ARG A 29 3.30 5.81 -8.67
CA ARG A 29 3.51 7.15 -9.25
C ARG A 29 2.19 7.85 -9.58
N PRO A 30 1.38 8.24 -8.58
CA PRO A 30 0.06 8.82 -8.77
C PRO A 30 0.04 9.98 -9.79
N GLU A 31 1.07 10.82 -9.81
CA GLU A 31 1.22 11.94 -10.73
C GLU A 31 1.33 11.56 -12.22
N ARG A 32 1.61 10.28 -12.54
CA ARG A 32 1.74 9.78 -13.92
C ARG A 32 0.49 9.10 -14.43
N ILE A 33 -0.54 8.94 -13.60
CA ILE A 33 -1.80 8.30 -14.00
C ILE A 33 -2.60 9.32 -14.81
N SER A 34 -2.99 8.96 -16.04
CA SER A 34 -3.66 9.88 -16.97
C SER A 34 -5.19 9.81 -16.92
N ASN A 35 -5.75 8.73 -16.38
CA ASN A 35 -7.16 8.36 -16.50
C ASN A 35 -7.90 8.34 -15.15
N TYR A 36 -7.77 9.42 -14.39
CA TYR A 36 -8.52 9.59 -13.15
C TYR A 36 -10.03 9.75 -13.38
N GLN A 37 -10.83 9.25 -12.44
CA GLN A 37 -12.29 9.40 -12.44
C GLN A 37 -12.68 10.65 -11.63
N PRO A 38 -13.24 11.70 -12.26
CA PRO A 38 -13.65 12.91 -11.56
C PRO A 38 -14.94 12.69 -10.77
N THR A 39 -15.09 13.38 -9.64
CA THR A 39 -16.27 13.25 -8.77
C THR A 39 -17.03 14.54 -8.57
N ALA A 40 -16.38 15.67 -8.80
CA ALA A 40 -16.95 16.99 -8.66
C ALA A 40 -17.11 17.65 -10.04
N GLN A 41 -18.03 18.59 -10.15
CA GLN A 41 -18.11 19.47 -11.31
C GLN A 41 -16.85 20.34 -11.38
N ASN A 42 -16.41 20.67 -12.60
CA ASN A 42 -15.30 21.60 -12.81
C ASN A 42 -15.58 22.93 -12.11
N GLY A 43 -14.61 23.45 -11.35
CA GLY A 43 -14.77 24.68 -10.58
C GLY A 43 -15.39 24.50 -9.19
N ALA A 44 -15.61 23.28 -8.72
CA ALA A 44 -15.96 23.04 -7.32
C ALA A 44 -14.86 23.56 -6.37
N PRO A 45 -15.20 23.96 -5.13
CA PRO A 45 -14.21 24.43 -4.14
C PRO A 45 -13.05 23.44 -3.93
N VAL A 46 -13.36 22.14 -4.00
CA VAL A 46 -12.37 21.06 -4.01
C VAL A 46 -12.67 20.16 -5.21
N GLU A 47 -11.72 20.08 -6.13
CA GLU A 47 -11.77 19.11 -7.22
C GLU A 47 -11.10 17.82 -6.75
N PHE A 48 -11.79 16.70 -6.91
CA PHE A 48 -11.32 15.38 -6.52
C PHE A 48 -11.48 14.41 -7.67
N GLU A 49 -10.42 13.66 -7.92
CA GLU A 49 -10.41 12.58 -8.88
C GLU A 49 -9.68 11.37 -8.27
N TYR A 50 -10.12 10.17 -8.60
CA TYR A 50 -9.54 8.94 -8.05
C TYR A 50 -9.33 7.86 -9.11
N HIS A 51 -8.44 6.92 -8.82
CA HIS A 51 -8.21 5.73 -9.63
C HIS A 51 -8.06 4.51 -8.71
N TYR A 52 -9.00 3.59 -8.82
CA TYR A 52 -8.99 2.32 -8.07
C TYR A 52 -7.86 1.39 -8.51
N SER A 53 -7.55 0.39 -7.69
CA SER A 53 -6.54 -0.63 -8.00
C SER A 53 -5.17 -0.03 -8.34
N ALA A 54 -4.76 1.00 -7.60
CA ALA A 54 -3.57 1.80 -7.91
C ALA A 54 -2.30 0.95 -8.02
N LEU A 55 -2.19 -0.11 -7.21
CA LEU A 55 -1.09 -1.07 -7.27
C LEU A 55 -0.95 -1.74 -8.64
N ARG A 56 -2.00 -1.80 -9.47
CA ARG A 56 -1.98 -2.49 -10.77
C ARG A 56 -1.68 -1.58 -11.96
N VAL A 57 -1.50 -0.27 -11.74
CA VAL A 57 -1.42 0.71 -12.83
C VAL A 57 -0.11 0.63 -13.60
N ASN A 58 1.03 0.65 -12.91
CA ASN A 58 2.35 0.81 -13.53
C ASN A 58 3.21 -0.46 -13.54
N GLY A 59 2.59 -1.62 -13.35
CA GLY A 59 3.29 -2.91 -13.46
C GLY A 59 2.64 -4.04 -12.66
N PRO A 60 3.20 -5.26 -12.74
CA PRO A 60 2.66 -6.42 -12.07
C PRO A 60 3.04 -6.43 -10.58
N ASN A 61 2.36 -5.62 -9.76
CA ASN A 61 2.43 -5.75 -8.29
C ASN A 61 1.60 -6.93 -7.75
N LYS A 62 1.64 -8.08 -8.43
CA LYS A 62 0.74 -9.24 -8.19
C LYS A 62 0.72 -9.69 -6.74
N LYS A 63 1.88 -9.75 -6.07
CA LYS A 63 1.98 -10.15 -4.67
C LYS A 63 1.38 -9.13 -3.72
N TYR A 64 1.64 -7.84 -3.95
CA TYR A 64 1.08 -6.76 -3.15
C TYR A 64 -0.43 -6.63 -3.37
N SER A 65 -0.95 -6.74 -4.60
CA SER A 65 -2.40 -6.78 -4.86
C SER A 65 -3.09 -8.01 -4.26
N LYS A 66 -2.38 -9.16 -4.15
CA LYS A 66 -2.91 -10.32 -3.41
C LYS A 66 -2.98 -10.03 -1.91
N LYS A 67 -1.98 -9.32 -1.36
CA LYS A 67 -1.94 -8.91 0.05
C LYS A 67 -2.97 -7.85 0.38
N GLU A 68 -3.15 -6.85 -0.50
CA GLU A 68 -4.21 -5.85 -0.46
C GLU A 68 -5.57 -6.53 -0.23
N ARG A 69 -5.98 -7.44 -1.11
CA ARG A 69 -7.24 -8.19 -0.94
C ARG A 69 -7.28 -9.06 0.30
N LYS A 70 -6.19 -9.76 0.61
CA LYS A 70 -6.11 -10.66 1.78
C LYS A 70 -6.29 -9.89 3.10
N GLN A 71 -5.82 -8.64 3.15
CA GLN A 71 -5.84 -7.79 4.34
C GLN A 71 -7.06 -6.85 4.37
N GLY A 72 -7.96 -6.95 3.38
CA GLY A 72 -9.16 -6.11 3.29
C GLY A 72 -8.87 -4.65 2.96
N TYR A 73 -7.82 -4.38 2.20
CA TYR A 73 -7.51 -3.04 1.70
C TYR A 73 -7.96 -2.87 0.25
N GLN A 74 -8.21 -1.61 -0.11
CA GLN A 74 -8.24 -1.13 -1.48
C GLN A 74 -7.34 0.11 -1.55
N VAL A 75 -6.30 0.04 -2.39
CA VAL A 75 -5.34 1.12 -2.58
C VAL A 75 -5.81 1.98 -3.75
N VAL A 76 -6.07 3.24 -3.45
CA VAL A 76 -6.61 4.21 -4.40
C VAL A 76 -5.56 5.30 -4.64
N ALA A 77 -5.30 5.64 -5.90
CA ALA A 77 -4.54 6.83 -6.23
C ALA A 77 -5.54 7.98 -6.33
N VAL A 78 -5.18 9.15 -5.80
CA VAL A 78 -6.07 10.32 -5.81
C VAL A 78 -5.34 11.54 -6.32
N LYS A 79 -6.11 12.45 -6.89
CA LYS A 79 -5.71 13.79 -7.29
C LYS A 79 -6.68 14.76 -6.63
N VAL A 80 -6.15 15.73 -5.90
CA VAL A 80 -6.93 16.72 -5.16
C VAL A 80 -6.45 18.10 -5.57
N LYS A 81 -7.36 18.99 -5.95
CA LYS A 81 -7.04 20.39 -6.21
C LYS A 81 -7.88 21.29 -5.31
N ASN A 82 -7.19 22.21 -4.63
CA ASN A 82 -7.83 23.23 -3.81
C ASN A 82 -8.12 24.46 -4.67
N ASN A 83 -9.39 24.73 -4.95
CA ASN A 83 -9.82 25.95 -5.65
C ASN A 83 -10.32 27.04 -4.68
N THR A 84 -10.21 26.83 -3.36
CA THR A 84 -10.58 27.83 -2.35
C THR A 84 -9.47 28.88 -2.17
N SER A 85 -9.80 29.97 -1.48
CA SER A 85 -8.84 31.01 -1.09
C SER A 85 -8.08 30.72 0.20
N SER A 86 -8.35 29.58 0.86
CA SER A 86 -7.74 29.18 2.13
C SER A 86 -6.92 27.90 2.01
N ASP A 87 -5.94 27.74 2.88
CA ASP A 87 -5.24 26.46 3.06
C ASP A 87 -6.22 25.39 3.55
N LEU A 88 -6.17 24.20 2.94
CA LEU A 88 -6.97 23.04 3.34
C LEU A 88 -6.07 21.94 3.88
N ASN A 89 -6.36 21.43 5.06
CA ASN A 89 -5.74 20.22 5.57
C ASN A 89 -6.60 19.00 5.22
N PHE A 90 -6.02 18.01 4.54
CA PHE A 90 -6.76 16.85 4.04
C PHE A 90 -7.46 16.04 5.14
N SER A 91 -6.89 15.96 6.35
CA SER A 91 -7.47 15.18 7.45
C SER A 91 -8.47 15.97 8.29
N ARG A 92 -8.24 17.27 8.46
CA ARG A 92 -9.06 18.15 9.30
C ARG A 92 -10.25 18.73 8.55
N ASP A 93 -9.99 19.28 7.37
CA ASP A 93 -10.94 20.15 6.66
C ASP A 93 -11.71 19.39 5.57
N LEU A 94 -11.26 18.18 5.20
CA LEU A 94 -11.91 17.36 4.18
C LEU A 94 -12.51 16.09 4.79
N GLU A 95 -13.58 15.62 4.16
CA GLU A 95 -14.23 14.36 4.48
C GLU A 95 -14.28 13.49 3.22
N LEU A 96 -13.65 12.31 3.30
CA LEU A 96 -13.70 11.30 2.26
C LEU A 96 -14.91 10.40 2.51
N THR A 97 -15.72 10.20 1.49
CA THR A 97 -16.89 9.32 1.53
C THR A 97 -16.75 8.20 0.50
N PHE A 98 -17.30 7.04 0.83
CA PHE A 98 -17.40 5.87 -0.04
C PHE A 98 -18.89 5.52 -0.18
N GLY A 99 -19.44 5.76 -1.37
CA GLY A 99 -20.88 5.85 -1.56
C GLY A 99 -21.45 7.05 -0.80
N ASP A 100 -22.32 6.78 0.17
CA ASP A 100 -22.95 7.80 1.02
C ASP A 100 -22.42 7.78 2.47
N ARG A 101 -21.36 7.01 2.73
CA ARG A 101 -20.77 6.84 4.06
C ARG A 101 -19.41 7.52 4.17
N ALA A 102 -19.20 8.34 5.19
CA ALA A 102 -17.89 8.86 5.54
C ALA A 102 -16.93 7.74 5.96
N ILE A 103 -15.71 7.78 5.45
CA ILE A 103 -14.65 6.81 5.74
C ILE A 103 -13.38 7.52 6.20
N ILE A 104 -12.60 6.81 7.01
CA ILE A 104 -11.29 7.29 7.46
C ILE A 104 -10.24 6.48 6.69
N PRO A 105 -9.41 7.13 5.85
CA PRO A 105 -8.27 6.49 5.22
C PRO A 105 -7.32 5.87 6.25
N VAL A 106 -6.70 4.76 5.88
CA VAL A 106 -5.63 4.18 6.68
C VAL A 106 -4.32 4.86 6.31
N PRO A 107 -3.49 5.27 7.29
CA PRO A 107 -2.17 5.85 7.02
C PRO A 107 -1.33 4.95 6.10
N GLY A 108 -0.65 5.56 5.13
CA GLY A 108 0.04 4.84 4.06
C GLY A 108 1.09 3.86 4.61
N VAL A 109 1.82 4.30 5.62
CA VAL A 109 2.86 3.52 6.30
C VAL A 109 2.29 2.26 6.98
N GLN A 110 1.10 2.37 7.57
CA GLN A 110 0.43 1.24 8.22
C GLN A 110 -0.04 0.23 7.17
N ALA A 111 -0.71 0.70 6.11
CA ALA A 111 -1.16 -0.16 5.02
C ALA A 111 0.02 -0.90 4.35
N ALA A 112 1.14 -0.20 4.13
CA ALA A 112 2.35 -0.79 3.57
C ALA A 112 2.92 -1.91 4.47
N ASN A 113 2.88 -1.73 5.79
CA ASN A 113 3.32 -2.75 6.75
C ASN A 113 2.44 -4.01 6.73
N ASP A 114 1.13 -3.84 6.62
CA ASP A 114 0.17 -4.96 6.59
C ASP A 114 0.26 -5.75 5.27
N MET A 115 0.57 -5.05 4.17
CA MET A 115 0.65 -5.63 2.82
C MET A 115 2.03 -6.13 2.43
N LYS A 116 3.04 -6.04 3.31
CA LYS A 116 4.41 -6.45 3.00
C LYS A 116 4.54 -7.93 2.65
N GLN A 117 5.54 -8.26 1.83
CA GLN A 117 5.94 -9.64 1.57
C GLN A 117 6.59 -10.24 2.82
N GLY A 118 6.25 -11.50 3.12
CA GLY A 118 6.91 -12.23 4.21
C GLY A 118 8.34 -12.56 3.80
N VAL A 119 9.32 -12.12 4.59
CA VAL A 119 10.75 -12.34 4.31
C VAL A 119 11.22 -13.67 4.92
N ALA A 120 10.78 -13.98 6.15
CA ALA A 120 11.22 -15.17 6.88
C ALA A 120 10.87 -16.50 6.18
N ILE A 121 9.80 -16.54 5.37
CA ILE A 121 9.40 -17.76 4.64
C ILE A 121 10.50 -18.22 3.67
N TYR A 122 11.38 -17.32 3.23
CA TYR A 122 12.49 -17.64 2.35
C TYR A 122 13.61 -18.42 3.02
N LEU A 123 13.65 -18.47 4.36
CA LEU A 123 14.57 -19.35 5.09
C LEU A 123 14.29 -20.83 4.83
N LEU A 124 13.08 -21.21 4.39
CA LEU A 124 12.81 -22.58 3.97
C LEU A 124 13.67 -23.02 2.78
N TYR A 125 14.19 -22.07 1.98
CA TYR A 125 15.15 -22.40 0.93
C TYR A 125 16.50 -22.85 1.46
N LEU A 126 16.85 -22.66 2.74
CA LEU A 126 18.08 -23.21 3.33
C LEU A 126 18.15 -24.74 3.21
N LEU A 127 16.98 -25.39 3.18
CA LEU A 127 16.86 -26.84 3.01
C LEU A 127 17.08 -27.29 1.56
N LEU A 128 17.04 -26.37 0.60
CA LEU A 128 17.15 -26.66 -0.83
C LEU A 128 18.61 -26.68 -1.28
N ASN A 129 19.26 -27.83 -1.10
CA ASN A 129 20.64 -28.07 -1.54
C ASN A 129 20.65 -29.12 -2.65
N PHE A 130 21.47 -28.92 -3.67
CA PHE A 130 21.54 -29.82 -4.82
C PHE A 130 22.78 -30.70 -4.76
N ASN A 131 22.63 -31.95 -5.17
CA ASN A 131 23.73 -32.85 -5.43
C ASN A 131 23.88 -33.01 -6.95
N VAL A 132 25.05 -32.67 -7.49
CA VAL A 132 25.31 -32.70 -8.93
C VAL A 132 26.39 -33.73 -9.22
N GLY A 133 26.10 -34.67 -10.13
CA GLY A 133 27.01 -35.76 -10.52
C GLY A 133 26.26 -37.05 -10.81
N SER A 134 26.99 -38.14 -10.98
CA SER A 134 26.45 -39.48 -11.20
C SER A 134 26.71 -40.37 -9.99
N TYR A 135 25.94 -41.45 -9.89
CA TYR A 135 26.21 -42.54 -8.97
C TYR A 135 25.90 -43.87 -9.69
N VAL A 136 26.59 -44.93 -9.31
CA VAL A 136 26.40 -46.29 -9.84
C VAL A 136 25.79 -47.16 -8.75
N THR A 137 24.75 -47.90 -9.11
CA THR A 137 24.12 -48.89 -8.22
C THR A 137 24.27 -50.30 -8.74
N VAL A 138 24.74 -51.22 -7.89
CA VAL A 138 24.77 -52.67 -8.16
C VAL A 138 23.90 -53.34 -7.11
N ASN A 139 22.98 -54.21 -7.53
CA ASN A 139 22.01 -54.88 -6.64
C ASN A 139 21.22 -53.93 -5.71
N GLY A 140 20.96 -52.70 -6.17
CA GLY A 140 20.23 -51.68 -5.42
C GLY A 140 21.05 -50.92 -4.37
N GLN A 141 22.33 -51.26 -4.18
CA GLN A 141 23.25 -50.51 -3.33
C GLN A 141 24.09 -49.55 -4.18
N ILE A 142 24.32 -48.34 -3.67
CA ILE A 142 25.23 -47.36 -4.29
C ILE A 142 26.65 -47.86 -4.06
N VAL A 143 27.37 -48.16 -5.14
CA VAL A 143 28.75 -48.67 -5.10
C VAL A 143 29.76 -47.59 -5.50
N GLU A 144 29.31 -46.58 -6.25
CA GLU A 144 30.12 -45.42 -6.62
C GLU A 144 29.24 -44.17 -6.52
N ASP A 145 29.69 -43.16 -5.77
CA ASP A 145 28.98 -41.89 -5.63
C ASP A 145 29.90 -40.73 -5.98
N ASN A 146 29.75 -40.22 -7.21
CA ASN A 146 30.50 -39.07 -7.72
C ASN A 146 29.69 -37.76 -7.61
N ARG A 147 28.63 -37.74 -6.78
CA ARG A 147 27.82 -36.53 -6.58
C ARG A 147 28.56 -35.54 -5.70
N LYS A 148 28.63 -34.29 -6.15
CA LYS A 148 29.11 -33.15 -5.38
C LYS A 148 27.93 -32.44 -4.73
N PHE A 149 28.04 -32.21 -3.43
CA PHE A 149 27.10 -31.38 -2.69
C PHE A 149 27.33 -29.90 -3.00
N ILE A 150 26.27 -29.19 -3.37
CA ILE A 150 26.28 -27.75 -3.63
C ILE A 150 25.31 -27.08 -2.64
N PRO A 151 25.82 -26.24 -1.72
CA PRO A 151 25.00 -25.54 -0.73
C PRO A 151 24.23 -24.36 -1.35
N THR A 152 23.32 -24.65 -2.28
CA THR A 152 22.56 -23.62 -3.00
C THR A 152 21.53 -22.90 -2.15
N GLY A 153 21.04 -23.55 -1.09
CA GLY A 153 19.92 -23.07 -0.28
C GLY A 153 20.15 -21.68 0.32
N PRO A 154 21.28 -21.43 1.01
CA PRO A 154 21.64 -20.11 1.53
C PRO A 154 21.61 -18.99 0.50
N PHE A 155 22.11 -19.22 -0.71
CA PHE A 155 22.14 -18.21 -1.76
C PHE A 155 20.74 -17.89 -2.29
N ILE A 156 19.90 -18.91 -2.47
CA ILE A 156 18.50 -18.74 -2.90
C ILE A 156 17.70 -18.01 -1.80
N ALA A 157 17.86 -18.41 -0.53
CA ALA A 157 17.23 -17.77 0.60
C ALA A 157 17.63 -16.29 0.69
N GLY A 158 18.94 -16.01 0.71
CA GLY A 158 19.49 -14.66 0.78
C GLY A 158 19.00 -13.77 -0.36
N GLY A 159 19.06 -14.24 -1.60
CA GLY A 159 18.60 -13.47 -2.76
C GLY A 159 17.12 -13.10 -2.69
N ASN A 160 16.25 -14.04 -2.28
CA ASN A 160 14.83 -13.77 -2.11
C ASN A 160 14.53 -12.82 -0.94
N MET A 161 15.23 -12.99 0.19
CA MET A 161 15.06 -12.13 1.36
C MET A 161 15.44 -10.68 1.05
N LEU A 162 16.58 -10.47 0.37
CA LEU A 162 17.02 -9.15 -0.07
C LEU A 162 16.02 -8.54 -1.05
N GLY A 163 15.59 -9.29 -2.07
CA GLY A 163 14.62 -8.83 -3.05
C GLY A 163 13.29 -8.41 -2.42
N ALA A 164 12.73 -9.23 -1.52
CA ALA A 164 11.51 -8.90 -0.82
C ALA A 164 11.68 -7.73 0.17
N GLY A 165 12.83 -7.66 0.85
CA GLY A 165 13.17 -6.56 1.76
C GLY A 165 13.20 -5.21 1.04
N LEU A 166 13.95 -5.12 -0.06
CA LEU A 166 14.03 -3.91 -0.89
C LEU A 166 12.68 -3.54 -1.49
N ALA A 167 11.93 -4.51 -2.02
CA ALA A 167 10.60 -4.25 -2.56
C ALA A 167 9.62 -3.71 -1.50
N ASN A 168 9.65 -4.28 -0.29
CA ASN A 168 8.84 -3.79 0.84
C ASN A 168 9.23 -2.36 1.26
N GLN A 169 10.53 -2.06 1.28
CA GLN A 169 11.02 -0.72 1.59
C GLN A 169 10.56 0.28 0.54
N ASN A 170 10.67 -0.05 -0.75
CA ASN A 170 10.23 0.82 -1.84
C ASN A 170 8.74 1.14 -1.75
N MET A 171 7.90 0.13 -1.49
CA MET A 171 6.46 0.35 -1.28
C MET A 171 6.18 1.26 -0.08
N ARG A 172 6.84 1.01 1.06
CA ARG A 172 6.66 1.82 2.26
C ARG A 172 7.08 3.28 2.03
N THR A 173 8.22 3.50 1.37
CA THR A 173 8.71 4.85 1.04
C THR A 173 7.74 5.58 0.13
N GLU A 174 7.20 4.92 -0.89
CA GLU A 174 6.22 5.56 -1.78
C GLU A 174 4.90 5.88 -1.06
N PHE A 175 4.37 4.94 -0.27
CA PHE A 175 3.16 5.17 0.51
C PHE A 175 3.33 6.30 1.53
N ALA A 176 4.51 6.43 2.13
CA ALA A 176 4.82 7.55 3.03
C ALA A 176 4.93 8.89 2.28
N ARG A 177 5.55 8.87 1.09
CA ARG A 177 5.75 10.07 0.26
C ARG A 177 4.43 10.67 -0.23
N TYR A 178 3.48 9.82 -0.60
CA TYR A 178 2.18 10.20 -1.12
C TYR A 178 1.06 10.06 -0.08
N ASP A 179 1.40 9.97 1.20
CA ASP A 179 0.40 10.04 2.27
C ASP A 179 -0.17 11.46 2.32
N LEU A 180 -1.49 11.57 2.22
CA LEU A 180 -2.19 12.85 2.35
C LEU A 180 -2.58 13.15 3.80
N THR A 181 -2.36 12.23 4.73
CA THR A 181 -2.67 12.44 6.14
C THR A 181 -1.94 13.68 6.66
N ASN A 182 -2.70 14.65 7.19
CA ASN A 182 -2.23 15.96 7.65
C ASN A 182 -1.51 16.82 6.58
N LYS A 183 -1.65 16.49 5.29
CA LYS A 183 -1.11 17.33 4.22
C LYS A 183 -1.91 18.63 4.12
N VAL A 184 -1.22 19.76 4.16
CA VAL A 184 -1.78 21.07 3.82
C VAL A 184 -1.70 21.26 2.31
N ILE A 185 -2.82 21.66 1.72
CA ILE A 185 -3.03 21.92 0.30
C ILE A 185 -3.32 23.41 0.15
N ARG A 186 -2.39 24.14 -0.46
CA ARG A 186 -2.50 25.60 -0.61
C ARG A 186 -3.54 25.99 -1.66
N PRO A 187 -4.07 27.23 -1.62
CA PRO A 187 -4.92 27.77 -2.69
C PRO A 187 -4.32 27.55 -4.08
N GLY A 188 -5.09 26.97 -4.99
CA GLY A 188 -4.68 26.64 -6.35
C GLY A 188 -3.78 25.41 -6.50
N GLU A 189 -3.31 24.81 -5.40
CA GLU A 189 -2.41 23.66 -5.45
C GLU A 189 -3.15 22.39 -5.86
N THR A 190 -2.52 21.59 -6.73
CA THR A 190 -2.93 20.21 -7.03
C THR A 190 -1.94 19.25 -6.40
N VAL A 191 -2.44 18.36 -5.54
CA VAL A 191 -1.65 17.31 -4.89
C VAL A 191 -2.11 15.95 -5.36
N TYR A 192 -1.18 14.99 -5.37
CA TYR A 192 -1.45 13.60 -5.67
C TYR A 192 -1.16 12.73 -4.45
N GLY A 193 -1.95 11.68 -4.26
CA GLY A 193 -1.88 10.85 -3.08
C GLY A 193 -2.11 9.37 -3.34
N ILE A 194 -1.67 8.56 -2.38
CA ILE A 194 -2.05 7.15 -2.26
C ILE A 194 -2.89 7.04 -0.99
N VAL A 195 -4.13 6.62 -1.15
CA VAL A 195 -5.13 6.53 -0.08
C VAL A 195 -5.56 5.06 0.04
N PRO A 196 -5.00 4.31 1.00
CA PRO A 196 -5.49 2.99 1.36
C PRO A 196 -6.80 3.11 2.16
N ILE A 197 -7.84 2.40 1.73
CA ILE A 197 -9.13 2.33 2.42
C ILE A 197 -9.45 0.88 2.81
N ARG A 198 -10.23 0.69 3.88
CA ARG A 198 -10.68 -0.65 4.33
C ARG A 198 -12.06 -1.00 3.77
N GLU A 199 -12.17 -0.91 2.44
CA GLU A 199 -13.38 -1.25 1.71
C GLU A 199 -13.06 -2.37 0.72
N MET A 200 -13.93 -3.38 0.64
CA MET A 200 -13.75 -4.50 -0.30
C MET A 200 -14.72 -4.47 -1.48
N ASN A 201 -15.71 -3.57 -1.43
CA ASN A 201 -16.71 -3.39 -2.47
C ASN A 201 -16.30 -2.27 -3.44
N VAL A 202 -17.13 -2.01 -4.44
CA VAL A 202 -16.96 -0.87 -5.34
C VAL A 202 -18.08 0.13 -5.08
N ALA A 203 -17.73 1.35 -4.71
CA ALA A 203 -18.64 2.49 -4.64
C ALA A 203 -17.92 3.75 -5.13
N PRO A 204 -18.64 4.81 -5.51
CA PRO A 204 -18.01 6.08 -5.84
C PRO A 204 -17.31 6.67 -4.61
N LEU A 205 -16.07 7.14 -4.74
CA LEU A 205 -15.47 7.99 -3.73
C LEU A 205 -15.89 9.44 -3.98
N LYS A 206 -16.07 10.23 -2.93
CA LYS A 206 -16.23 11.69 -3.04
C LYS A 206 -15.46 12.36 -1.91
N LEU A 207 -14.90 13.53 -2.18
CA LEU A 207 -14.22 14.34 -1.19
C LEU A 207 -14.99 15.66 -1.04
N MET A 208 -15.40 15.97 0.18
CA MET A 208 -16.19 17.16 0.49
C MET A 208 -15.48 18.00 1.54
N LEU A 209 -15.72 19.31 1.52
CA LEU A 209 -15.35 20.16 2.65
C LEU A 209 -16.18 19.71 3.85
N ARG A 210 -15.51 19.43 4.97
CA ARG A 210 -16.18 19.25 6.24
C ARG A 210 -16.82 20.59 6.56
N THR A 211 -18.16 20.65 6.57
CA THR A 211 -18.85 21.84 7.05
C THR A 211 -18.54 21.97 8.53
N SER A 212 -17.51 22.75 8.86
CA SER A 212 -17.29 23.18 10.23
C SER A 212 -18.55 23.92 10.65
N ALA A 213 -19.27 23.39 11.63
CA ALA A 213 -20.26 24.14 12.42
C ALA A 213 -19.55 25.20 13.29
N ALA A 214 -18.68 26.01 12.67
CA ALA A 214 -17.88 27.07 13.27
C ALA A 214 -18.17 28.39 12.54
N GLY A 215 -19.46 28.68 12.41
CA GLY A 215 -20.01 30.01 12.17
C GLY A 215 -20.77 30.51 13.40
N VAL A 216 -20.41 30.07 14.61
CA VAL A 216 -20.78 30.82 15.82
C VAL A 216 -19.70 31.87 15.99
N PRO A 217 -19.97 33.16 15.73
CA PRO A 217 -19.02 34.19 16.13
C PRO A 217 -18.78 34.01 17.62
N ALA A 218 -17.51 33.96 18.03
CA ALA A 218 -17.16 34.10 19.43
C ALA A 218 -17.80 35.42 19.90
N SER A 219 -18.94 35.32 20.56
CA SER A 219 -19.55 36.46 21.24
C SER A 219 -18.48 36.96 22.19
N ALA A 220 -18.01 38.19 21.91
CA ALA A 220 -17.05 38.87 22.77
C ALA A 220 -17.50 38.72 24.23
N PRO A 221 -16.59 38.42 25.17
CA PRO A 221 -16.95 38.37 26.58
C PRO A 221 -17.60 39.70 26.94
N ALA A 222 -18.85 39.64 27.41
CA ALA A 222 -19.60 40.80 27.86
C ALA A 222 -18.74 41.59 28.85
N ALA A 223 -18.47 42.84 28.52
CA ALA A 223 -17.76 43.75 29.41
C ALA A 223 -18.46 43.75 30.78
N ALA A 224 -17.70 43.47 31.83
CA ALA A 224 -18.19 43.53 33.19
C ALA A 224 -18.75 44.94 33.47
N PRO A 225 -19.93 45.06 34.10
CA PRO A 225 -20.48 46.35 34.45
C PRO A 225 -19.54 47.07 35.42
N ALA A 226 -19.26 48.34 35.12
CA ALA A 226 -18.46 49.22 35.97
C ALA A 226 -19.08 49.33 37.38
N PRO A 227 -18.27 49.38 38.44
CA PRO A 227 -18.77 49.56 39.79
C PRO A 227 -19.43 50.94 39.91
N ALA A 228 -20.68 50.94 40.38
CA ALA A 228 -21.41 52.16 40.70
C ALA A 228 -20.67 52.95 41.79
N THR A 229 -20.27 54.16 41.44
CA THR A 229 -19.86 55.18 42.39
C THR A 229 -21.09 55.61 43.19
N ASN A 230 -21.21 55.12 44.43
CA ASN A 230 -22.12 55.71 45.42
C ASN A 230 -21.47 56.99 45.94
N GLY A 231 -21.87 58.13 45.37
CA GLY A 231 -21.77 59.40 46.05
C GLY A 231 -22.95 59.55 47.00
N ALA A 232 -22.68 59.77 48.29
CA ALA A 232 -23.52 60.53 49.19
C ALA A 232 -22.81 60.77 50.54
N GLN A 233 -22.58 62.07 50.79
CA GLN A 233 -22.50 62.78 52.07
C GLN A 233 -21.24 62.64 52.92
#